data_AF-A0AAX3WB14-F1
#
_entry.id   AF-A0AAX3WB14-F1
#
_cell.length_a   1.000
_cell.length_b   1.000
_cell.length_c   1.000
_cell.angle_alpha   90.00
_cell.angle_beta   90.00
_cell.angle_gamma   90.00
#
_symmetry.space_group_name_H-M   'P 1'
#
loop_
_entity.id
_entity.type
_entity.pdbx_description
1 polymer ?
#
loop_
_entity_poly.entity_id
_entity_poly.type
_entity_poly.pdbx_seq_one_letter_code
_entity_poly.pdbx_strand_id
1 'polypeptide(L)'
;MSSSQFDPRILQGNAKVRAHHWEKLKSIGADKLVRVTDPVNERESAKGYFTIWAAVAGKDPDGIRHTLGLRSQDLVAGAFVYKLLRVPEPHEFEVRGYTTLPDGIPLKEGEKKDAGGYTPGTGALQYTLINPVPAKLVCKLGPGEKLTLERFKSG
;
A
#
# COMPACT_ATOMS: atom_id res chain seq x y z
N MET A 1 24.57 20.63 17.21
CA MET A 1 24.02 20.85 15.86
C MET A 1 22.76 20.02 15.74
N SER A 2 21.59 20.66 15.74
CA SER A 2 20.30 19.99 15.65
C SER A 2 20.16 19.39 14.25
N SER A 3 20.18 18.06 14.12
CA SER A 3 19.77 17.42 12.88
C SER A 3 18.30 17.79 12.67
N SER A 4 18.01 18.49 11.57
CA SER A 4 16.65 18.64 11.08
C SER A 4 16.13 17.23 10.81
N GLN A 5 15.40 16.64 11.75
CA GLN A 5 14.69 15.38 11.55
C GLN A 5 13.74 15.62 10.37
N PHE A 6 14.04 14.97 9.23
CA PHE A 6 13.14 14.96 8.09
C PHE A 6 11.79 14.42 8.57
N ASP A 7 10.75 15.26 8.56
CA ASP A 7 9.39 14.80 8.80
C ASP A 7 8.81 14.30 7.46
N PRO A 8 8.68 12.98 7.26
CA PRO A 8 8.08 12.43 6.04
C PRO A 8 6.63 12.90 5.82
N ARG A 9 5.94 13.44 6.84
CA ARG A 9 4.63 14.06 6.69
C ARG A 9 4.67 15.36 5.89
N ILE A 10 5.85 15.98 5.68
CA ILE A 10 6.02 17.09 4.73
C ILE A 10 5.62 16.68 3.30
N LEU A 11 5.69 15.38 2.99
CA LEU A 11 5.24 14.84 1.71
C LEU A 11 3.71 14.71 1.63
N GLN A 12 3.06 14.53 2.79
CA GLN A 12 1.60 14.43 2.90
C GLN A 12 1.00 15.83 2.73
N GLY A 13 -0.05 15.94 1.92
CA GLY A 13 -0.68 17.24 1.64
C GLY A 13 0.06 18.13 0.63
N ASN A 14 1.36 17.95 0.40
CA ASN A 14 2.13 18.80 -0.50
C ASN A 14 1.74 18.62 -1.98
N ALA A 15 1.23 19.68 -2.60
CA ALA A 15 0.72 19.65 -3.97
C ALA A 15 1.78 19.30 -5.03
N LYS A 16 3.03 19.76 -4.86
CA LYS A 16 4.12 19.46 -5.80
C LYS A 16 4.53 17.99 -5.73
N VAL A 17 4.64 17.46 -4.51
CA VAL A 17 4.91 16.03 -4.28
C VAL A 17 3.79 15.18 -4.87
N ARG A 18 2.54 15.57 -4.63
CA ARG A 18 1.38 14.87 -5.16
C ARG A 18 1.34 14.86 -6.69
N ALA A 19 1.61 16.00 -7.33
CA ALA A 19 1.69 16.10 -8.78
C ALA A 19 2.81 15.21 -9.35
N HIS A 20 4.00 15.21 -8.74
CA HIS A 20 5.10 14.34 -9.15
C HIS A 20 4.72 12.86 -9.04
N HIS A 21 4.11 12.44 -7.93
CA HIS A 21 3.67 11.07 -7.76
C HIS A 21 2.50 10.70 -8.67
N TRP A 22 1.63 11.64 -9.03
CA TRP A 22 0.57 11.41 -10.00
C TRP A 22 1.14 11.13 -11.39
N GLU A 23 2.14 11.89 -11.85
CA GLU A 23 2.88 11.57 -13.10
C GLU A 23 3.52 10.18 -13.04
N LYS A 24 4.09 9.80 -11.90
CA LYS A 24 4.65 8.47 -11.68
C LYS A 24 3.57 7.37 -11.74
N LEU A 25 2.39 7.59 -11.13
CA LEU A 25 1.30 6.63 -11.19
C LEU A 25 0.77 6.46 -12.62
N LYS A 26 0.72 7.55 -13.41
CA LYS A 26 0.39 7.51 -14.84
C LYS A 26 1.40 6.70 -15.64
N SER A 27 2.70 6.89 -15.40
CA SER A 27 3.75 6.13 -16.10
C SER A 27 3.79 4.65 -15.71
N ILE A 28 3.43 4.31 -14.47
CA ILE A 28 3.28 2.92 -14.00
C ILE A 28 2.08 2.24 -14.65
N GLY A 29 0.97 2.98 -14.81
CA GLY A 29 -0.28 2.46 -15.34
C GLY A 29 -1.18 1.86 -14.24
N ALA A 30 -2.49 2.06 -14.38
CA ALA A 30 -3.49 1.58 -13.43
C ALA A 30 -3.41 0.06 -13.21
N ASP A 31 -3.03 -0.68 -14.26
CA ASP A 31 -3.00 -2.13 -14.22
C ASP A 31 -1.93 -2.72 -13.30
N LYS A 32 -1.00 -1.89 -12.83
CA LYS A 32 0.02 -2.26 -11.83
C LYS A 32 -0.27 -1.71 -10.44
N LEU A 33 -1.36 -0.97 -10.24
CA LEU A 33 -1.73 -0.42 -8.95
C LEU A 33 -2.62 -1.41 -8.21
N VAL A 34 -2.22 -1.76 -7.00
CA VAL A 34 -2.85 -2.82 -6.23
C VAL A 34 -3.17 -2.39 -4.81
N ARG A 35 -4.34 -2.82 -4.35
CA ARG A 35 -4.74 -2.75 -2.95
C ARG A 35 -4.83 -4.16 -2.40
N VAL A 36 -4.22 -4.36 -1.24
CA VAL A 36 -4.35 -5.61 -0.47
C VAL A 36 -5.12 -5.30 0.80
N THR A 37 -6.05 -6.17 1.16
CA THR A 37 -6.90 -6.03 2.35
C THR A 37 -7.20 -7.40 2.94
N ASP A 38 -7.63 -7.42 4.20
CA ASP A 38 -8.24 -8.61 4.80
C ASP A 38 -9.41 -9.12 3.96
N PRO A 39 -9.70 -10.45 3.99
CA PRO A 39 -10.90 -11.00 3.41
C PRO A 39 -12.14 -10.31 4.00
N VAL A 40 -12.83 -9.56 3.16
CA VAL A 40 -14.08 -8.86 3.46
C VAL A 40 -15.05 -9.11 2.31
N ASN A 41 -16.28 -8.60 2.39
CA ASN A 41 -17.18 -8.63 1.23
C ASN A 41 -16.52 -7.99 0.01
N GLU A 42 -16.66 -8.65 -1.15
CA GLU A 42 -16.13 -8.14 -2.41
C GLU A 42 -16.71 -6.76 -2.73
N ARG A 43 -15.88 -5.89 -3.31
CA ARG A 43 -16.26 -4.53 -3.66
C ARG A 43 -15.77 -4.19 -5.05
N GLU A 44 -16.54 -3.39 -5.77
CA GLU A 44 -16.14 -2.82 -7.06
C GLU A 44 -15.33 -1.51 -6.90
N SER A 45 -14.95 -1.19 -5.66
CA SER A 45 -14.14 -0.01 -5.34
C SER A 45 -13.16 -0.29 -4.20
N ALA A 46 -12.04 0.42 -4.25
CA ALA A 46 -10.96 0.38 -3.26
C ALA A 46 -10.87 1.72 -2.52
N LYS A 47 -10.65 1.68 -1.20
CA LYS A 47 -10.36 2.85 -0.34
C LYS A 47 -9.32 2.49 0.70
N GLY A 48 -8.38 3.38 1.03
CA GLY A 48 -7.28 3.14 1.97
C GLY A 48 -5.96 2.82 1.26
N TYR A 49 -5.03 2.14 1.93
CA TYR A 49 -3.70 1.88 1.38
C TYR A 49 -3.70 1.12 0.04
N PHE A 50 -2.83 1.56 -0.86
CA PHE A 50 -2.48 0.86 -2.11
C PHE A 50 -1.00 1.05 -2.42
N THR A 51 -0.47 0.18 -3.29
CA THR A 51 0.93 0.15 -3.69
C THR A 51 1.05 -0.31 -5.14
N ILE A 52 2.28 -0.58 -5.58
CA ILE A 52 2.59 -1.14 -6.89
C ILE A 52 2.68 -2.67 -6.80
N TRP A 53 2.22 -3.36 -7.84
CA TRP A 53 2.27 -4.82 -7.97
C TRP A 53 3.65 -5.39 -7.65
N ALA A 54 4.71 -4.76 -8.17
CA ALA A 54 6.09 -5.23 -8.01
C ALA A 54 6.53 -5.32 -6.54
N ALA A 55 5.92 -4.55 -5.63
CA ALA A 55 6.23 -4.63 -4.20
C ALA A 55 5.71 -5.94 -3.57
N VAL A 56 4.59 -6.46 -4.06
CA VAL A 56 3.87 -7.59 -3.45
C VAL A 56 3.93 -8.88 -4.27
N ALA A 57 4.46 -8.81 -5.49
CA ALA A 57 4.57 -9.95 -6.39
C ALA A 57 5.36 -11.12 -5.77
N GLY A 58 4.82 -12.34 -5.90
CA GLY A 58 5.45 -13.58 -5.43
C GLY A 58 5.39 -13.79 -3.90
N LYS A 59 4.77 -12.87 -3.16
CA LYS A 59 4.61 -12.96 -1.70
C LYS A 59 3.26 -13.59 -1.35
N ASP A 60 3.23 -14.26 -0.21
CA ASP A 60 1.99 -14.71 0.44
C ASP A 60 1.43 -13.60 1.36
N PRO A 61 0.25 -13.76 1.98
CA PRO A 61 -0.33 -12.73 2.84
C PRO A 61 0.60 -12.24 3.94
N ASP A 62 1.38 -13.12 4.58
CA ASP A 62 2.32 -12.74 5.64
C ASP A 62 3.52 -11.96 5.09
N GLY A 63 4.08 -12.39 3.96
CA GLY A 63 5.13 -11.66 3.26
C GLY A 63 4.67 -10.29 2.78
N ILE A 64 3.41 -10.15 2.34
CA ILE A 64 2.80 -8.86 1.99
C ILE A 64 2.66 -7.98 3.23
N ARG A 65 2.09 -8.51 4.32
CA ARG A 65 1.94 -7.83 5.61
C ARG A 65 3.28 -7.25 6.08
N HIS A 66 4.33 -8.05 6.06
CA HIS A 66 5.69 -7.63 6.39
C HIS A 66 6.23 -6.58 5.43
N THR A 67 6.08 -6.78 4.11
CA THR A 67 6.56 -5.82 3.11
C THR A 67 5.95 -4.43 3.29
N LEU A 68 4.65 -4.41 3.60
CA LEU A 68 3.86 -3.19 3.74
C LEU A 68 3.88 -2.62 5.16
N GLY A 69 4.53 -3.27 6.13
CA GLY A 69 4.58 -2.81 7.52
C GLY A 69 3.23 -2.85 8.25
N LEU A 70 2.31 -3.73 7.84
CA LEU A 70 0.99 -3.87 8.44
C LEU A 70 1.05 -4.51 9.85
N ARG A 71 -0.05 -4.42 10.62
CA ARG A 71 -0.10 -4.95 11.99
C ARG A 71 -0.05 -6.47 11.98
N SER A 72 0.35 -7.06 13.10
CA SER A 72 0.45 -8.52 13.23
C SER A 72 -0.86 -9.28 13.02
N GLN A 73 -2.01 -8.65 13.26
CA GLN A 73 -3.31 -9.27 13.02
C GLN A 73 -3.85 -9.08 11.59
N ASP A 74 -3.26 -8.17 10.81
CA ASP A 74 -3.74 -7.90 9.44
C ASP A 74 -3.30 -9.07 8.53
N LEU A 75 -4.14 -9.48 7.58
CA LEU A 75 -3.94 -10.53 6.58
C LEU A 75 -3.75 -11.97 7.12
N VAL A 76 -3.99 -12.21 8.41
CA VAL A 76 -3.81 -13.54 9.03
C VAL A 76 -4.76 -14.58 8.42
N ALA A 77 -5.99 -14.19 8.09
CA ALA A 77 -6.98 -15.07 7.48
C ALA A 77 -6.79 -15.25 5.96
N GLY A 78 -5.77 -14.61 5.37
CA GLY A 78 -5.58 -14.49 3.93
C GLY A 78 -5.64 -13.04 3.45
N ALA A 79 -5.77 -12.85 2.15
CA ALA A 79 -5.80 -11.51 1.57
C ALA A 79 -6.68 -11.43 0.31
N PHE A 80 -7.40 -10.33 0.17
CA PHE A 80 -8.05 -9.95 -1.08
C PHE A 80 -7.18 -8.92 -1.79
N VAL A 81 -6.86 -9.21 -3.05
CA VAL A 81 -6.02 -8.36 -3.90
C VAL A 81 -6.89 -7.73 -4.97
N TYR A 82 -6.96 -6.41 -4.91
CA TYR A 82 -7.69 -5.58 -5.87
C TYR A 82 -6.71 -4.88 -6.79
N LYS A 83 -7.08 -4.79 -8.06
CA LYS A 83 -6.41 -3.98 -9.08
C LYS A 83 -7.24 -2.72 -9.32
N LEU A 84 -6.60 -1.55 -9.35
CA LEU A 84 -7.31 -0.32 -9.70
C LEU A 84 -7.63 -0.32 -11.20
N LEU A 85 -8.83 0.15 -11.56
CA LEU A 85 -9.27 0.23 -12.95
C LEU A 85 -8.82 1.52 -13.66
N ARG A 86 -8.42 2.52 -12.88
CA ARG A 86 -7.83 3.76 -13.36
C ARG A 86 -6.79 4.29 -12.38
N VAL A 87 -5.96 5.21 -12.85
CA VAL A 87 -5.07 5.99 -11.98
C VAL A 87 -5.95 6.90 -11.11
N PRO A 88 -5.76 6.95 -9.78
CA PRO A 88 -6.44 7.91 -8.92
C PRO A 88 -6.08 9.35 -9.31
N GLU A 89 -7.07 10.23 -9.30
CA GLU A 89 -6.86 11.66 -9.51
C GLU A 89 -6.12 12.26 -8.30
N PRO A 90 -5.41 13.40 -8.46
CA PRO A 90 -4.64 14.00 -7.37
C PRO A 90 -5.46 14.26 -6.09
N HIS A 91 -6.75 14.54 -6.19
CA HIS A 91 -7.62 14.76 -5.03
C HIS A 91 -8.16 13.47 -4.39
N GLU A 92 -7.85 12.30 -4.95
CA GLU A 92 -8.34 11.00 -4.47
C GLU A 92 -7.29 10.21 -3.69
N PHE A 93 -6.03 10.65 -3.71
CA PHE A 93 -4.96 9.99 -2.99
C PHE A 93 -4.02 10.93 -2.24
N GLU A 94 -3.32 10.36 -1.28
CA GLU A 94 -2.20 10.98 -0.57
C GLU A 94 -0.96 10.10 -0.66
N VAL A 95 0.21 10.75 -0.76
CA VAL A 95 1.50 10.08 -0.77
C VAL A 95 1.90 9.80 0.66
N ARG A 96 2.12 8.52 0.99
CA ARG A 96 2.63 8.13 2.32
C ARG A 96 4.16 7.95 2.29
N GLY A 97 4.73 7.67 1.13
CA GLY A 97 6.18 7.66 0.88
C GLY A 97 6.77 6.26 0.80
N TYR A 98 8.10 6.16 0.94
CA TYR A 98 8.83 4.90 1.14
C TYR A 98 9.09 4.74 2.62
N THR A 99 8.14 4.16 3.34
CA THR A 99 8.14 4.30 4.78
C THR A 99 8.19 2.95 5.44
N THR A 100 8.94 2.91 6.54
CA THR A 100 8.98 1.74 7.40
C THR A 100 7.58 1.49 7.96
N LEU A 101 6.74 2.49 8.21
CA LEU A 101 5.35 2.26 8.60
C LEU A 101 4.34 2.67 7.52
N PRO A 102 3.12 2.09 7.48
CA PRO A 102 2.09 2.41 6.48
C PRO A 102 1.68 3.89 6.44
N ASP A 103 1.83 4.58 7.56
CA ASP A 103 1.45 5.98 7.73
C ASP A 103 2.55 6.98 7.36
N GLY A 104 3.72 6.50 7.02
CA GLY A 104 4.84 7.34 6.67
C GLY A 104 5.89 7.51 7.76
N ILE A 105 5.59 7.08 9.00
CA ILE A 105 6.33 7.53 10.18
C ILE A 105 7.51 6.58 10.47
N PRO A 106 8.72 7.09 10.75
CA PRO A 106 9.80 6.27 11.26
C PRO A 106 9.53 5.87 12.71
N LEU A 107 9.84 4.63 13.09
CA LEU A 107 9.85 4.27 14.51
C LEU A 107 10.89 5.08 15.27
N LYS A 108 10.61 5.33 16.56
CA LYS A 108 11.64 5.83 17.46
C LYS A 108 12.75 4.79 17.59
N GLU A 109 13.96 5.26 17.83
CA GLU A 109 15.12 4.39 18.03
C GLU A 109 14.85 3.36 19.13
N GLY A 110 15.11 2.09 18.84
CA GLY A 110 14.86 0.96 19.76
C GLY A 110 13.43 0.41 19.77
N GLU A 111 12.45 1.09 19.16
CA GLU A 111 11.08 0.58 19.07
C GLU A 111 10.92 -0.47 17.95
N LYS A 112 10.11 -1.50 18.21
CA LYS A 112 9.76 -2.54 17.22
C LYS A 112 8.40 -2.31 16.56
N LYS A 113 7.56 -1.48 17.16
CA LYS A 113 6.20 -1.14 16.72
C LYS A 113 5.85 0.29 17.13
N ASP A 114 4.94 0.93 16.40
CA ASP A 114 4.40 2.24 16.78
C ASP A 114 3.22 2.11 17.77
N ALA A 115 2.64 3.26 18.15
CA ALA A 115 1.47 3.30 19.02
C ALA A 115 0.21 2.61 18.41
N GLY A 116 0.16 2.44 17.09
CA GLY A 116 -0.90 1.73 16.38
C GLY A 116 -0.66 0.23 16.19
N GLY A 117 0.50 -0.27 16.62
CA GLY A 117 0.92 -1.67 16.48
C GLY A 117 1.52 -2.03 15.12
N TYR A 118 1.82 -1.05 14.27
CA TYR A 118 2.47 -1.23 12.97
C TYR A 118 3.97 -1.50 13.13
N THR A 119 4.51 -2.38 12.29
CA THR A 119 5.94 -2.75 12.28
C THR A 119 6.65 -2.16 11.06
N PRO A 120 7.98 -2.01 11.08
CA PRO A 120 8.75 -1.63 9.90
C PRO A 120 8.53 -2.61 8.75
N GLY A 121 8.09 -2.11 7.59
CA GLY A 121 8.12 -2.77 6.31
C GLY A 121 9.42 -2.52 5.57
N THR A 122 9.47 -2.95 4.30
CA THR A 122 10.71 -2.96 3.52
C THR A 122 10.97 -1.64 2.78
N GLY A 123 10.27 -0.57 3.13
CA GLY A 123 10.30 0.71 2.41
C GLY A 123 9.58 0.65 1.05
N ALA A 124 8.54 -0.18 0.93
CA ALA A 124 7.71 -0.20 -0.27
C ALA A 124 7.00 1.16 -0.46
N LEU A 125 6.85 1.59 -1.71
CA LEU A 125 6.13 2.83 -2.00
C LEU A 125 4.64 2.66 -1.68
N GLN A 126 4.12 3.52 -0.80
CA GLN A 126 2.75 3.44 -0.33
C GLN A 126 1.99 4.75 -0.54
N TYR A 127 0.71 4.58 -0.79
CA TYR A 127 -0.26 5.65 -1.02
C TYR A 127 -1.54 5.31 -0.27
N THR A 128 -2.34 6.31 0.06
CA THR A 128 -3.67 6.13 0.64
C THR A 128 -4.71 6.70 -0.30
N LEU A 129 -5.70 5.91 -0.69
CA LEU A 129 -6.93 6.40 -1.30
C LEU A 129 -7.80 7.04 -0.23
N ILE A 130 -7.98 8.36 -0.32
CA ILE A 130 -8.86 9.12 0.58
C ILE A 130 -10.32 9.06 0.12
N ASN A 131 -10.54 8.94 -1.19
CA ASN A 131 -11.83 8.66 -1.81
C ASN A 131 -11.84 7.25 -2.44
N PRO A 132 -12.98 6.54 -2.44
CA PRO A 132 -13.09 5.27 -3.15
C PRO A 132 -12.84 5.42 -4.65
N VAL A 133 -12.01 4.53 -5.23
CA VAL A 133 -11.71 4.49 -6.67
C VAL A 133 -12.16 3.13 -7.24
N PRO A 134 -12.67 3.06 -8.48
CA PRO A 134 -13.05 1.80 -9.11
C PRO A 134 -11.91 0.78 -9.11
N ALA A 135 -12.23 -0.43 -8.65
CA ALA A 135 -11.26 -1.51 -8.51
C ALA A 135 -11.93 -2.86 -8.77
N LYS A 136 -11.14 -3.81 -9.27
CA LYS A 136 -11.57 -5.18 -9.51
C LYS A 136 -10.83 -6.12 -8.57
N LEU A 137 -11.56 -7.01 -7.92
CA LEU A 137 -10.94 -8.12 -7.21
C LEU A 137 -10.28 -9.04 -8.24
N VAL A 138 -8.96 -9.22 -8.14
CA VAL A 138 -8.22 -10.08 -9.07
C VAL A 138 -7.77 -11.37 -8.44
N CYS A 139 -7.61 -11.40 -7.12
CA CYS A 139 -7.18 -12.61 -6.42
C CYS A 139 -7.69 -12.65 -4.98
N LYS A 140 -8.06 -13.86 -4.55
CA LYS A 140 -8.23 -14.23 -3.14
C LYS A 140 -7.09 -15.18 -2.80
N LEU A 141 -6.33 -14.83 -1.76
CA LEU A 141 -5.22 -15.62 -1.26
C LEU A 141 -5.60 -16.20 0.10
N GLY A 142 -5.51 -17.51 0.24
CA GLY A 142 -5.47 -18.15 1.55
C GLY A 142 -4.10 -17.94 2.23
N PRO A 143 -3.98 -18.28 3.52
CA PRO A 143 -2.69 -18.31 4.22
C PRO A 143 -1.66 -19.16 3.45
N GLY A 144 -0.45 -18.62 3.26
CA GLY A 144 0.64 -19.28 2.51
C GLY A 144 0.50 -19.31 0.98
N GLU A 145 -0.65 -18.90 0.43
CA GLU A 145 -0.82 -18.83 -1.02
C GLU A 145 -0.10 -17.60 -1.60
N LYS A 146 0.77 -17.84 -2.60
CA LYS A 146 1.54 -16.76 -3.22
C LYS A 146 0.74 -16.01 -4.27
N LEU A 147 0.94 -14.70 -4.29
CA LEU A 147 0.44 -13.80 -5.32
C LEU A 147 1.27 -13.92 -6.61
N THR A 148 0.89 -14.85 -7.48
CA THR A 148 1.58 -15.09 -8.77
C THR A 148 1.09 -14.14 -9.87
N LEU A 149 1.89 -13.97 -10.93
CA LEU A 149 1.51 -13.16 -12.08
C LEU A 149 0.26 -13.71 -12.79
N GLU A 150 0.12 -15.04 -12.85
CA GLU A 150 -1.04 -15.70 -13.43
C GLU A 150 -2.31 -15.30 -12.67
N ARG A 151 -2.31 -15.49 -11.35
CA ARG A 151 -3.42 -15.10 -10.47
C ARG A 151 -3.76 -13.61 -10.59
N PHE A 152 -2.77 -12.75 -10.80
CA PHE A 152 -3.00 -11.32 -10.98
C PHE A 152 -3.58 -10.95 -12.35
N LYS A 153 -3.29 -11.73 -13.40
CA LYS A 153 -3.80 -11.50 -14.76
C LYS A 153 -5.17 -12.14 -15.02
N SER A 154 -5.50 -13.22 -14.31
CA SER A 154 -6.73 -13.99 -14.50
C SER A 154 -8.00 -13.29 -13.98
N GLY A 155 -7.83 -12.26 -13.14
CA GLY A 155 -8.91 -11.40 -12.66
C GLY A 155 -9.08 -10.17 -13.53
#